data_AF-A0A956BJX4-F1
#
_entry.id   AF-A0A956BJX4-F1
#
_cell.length_a   1.000
_cell.length_b   1.000
_cell.length_c   1.000
_cell.angle_alpha   90.00
_cell.angle_beta   90.00
_cell.angle_gamma   90.00
#
_symmetry.space_group_name_H-M   'P 1'
#
loop_
_entity.id
_entity.type
_entity.pdbx_description
1 polymer ?
#
loop_
_entity_poly.entity_id
_entity_poly.type
_entity_poly.pdbx_seq_one_letter_code
_entity_poly.pdbx_strand_id
1 'polypeptide(L)'
;MEIVAGQDMVEEGPPNPYFATRSCRACGVLVFGVVQAPEAGGPAVRVNVRTVDGVDLHGVPVLWLDGLHDTWAPLGTVPYPSPSAGLEVQ
;
A
#
# COMPACT_ATOMS: atom_id res chain seq x y z
N MET A 1 13.16 -2.02 -8.97
CA MET A 1 11.89 -2.70 -9.25
C MET A 1 11.79 -2.87 -10.76
N GLU A 2 11.30 -4.02 -11.20
CA GLU A 2 11.09 -4.33 -12.62
C GLU A 2 9.63 -4.77 -12.80
N ILE A 3 8.97 -4.29 -13.86
CA ILE A 3 7.64 -4.77 -14.24
C ILE A 3 7.83 -5.93 -15.21
N VAL A 4 7.48 -7.13 -14.76
CA VAL A 4 7.68 -8.36 -15.55
C VAL A 4 6.63 -8.54 -16.65
N ALA A 5 5.42 -8.00 -16.46
CA ALA A 5 4.31 -8.08 -17.40
C ALA A 5 3.26 -6.99 -17.16
N GLY A 6 2.45 -6.68 -18.18
CA GLY A 6 1.27 -5.82 -18.07
C GLY A 6 1.57 -4.34 -17.86
N GLN A 7 2.76 -3.86 -18.24
CA GLN A 7 3.15 -2.45 -18.09
C GLN A 7 2.18 -1.49 -18.81
N ASP A 8 1.66 -1.89 -19.97
CA ASP A 8 0.68 -1.12 -20.75
C ASP A 8 -0.70 -1.03 -20.08
N MET A 9 -0.95 -1.89 -19.08
CA MET A 9 -2.16 -1.90 -18.25
C MET A 9 -2.00 -1.07 -16.98
N VAL A 10 -0.81 -0.56 -16.67
CA VAL A 10 -0.56 0.23 -15.46
C VAL A 10 -0.81 1.70 -15.77
N GLU A 11 -1.71 2.32 -15.00
CA GLU A 11 -1.94 3.76 -15.03
C GLU A 11 -1.39 4.44 -13.79
N GLU A 12 -0.96 5.69 -13.96
CA GLU A 12 -0.56 6.53 -12.85
C GLU A 12 -1.80 7.21 -12.26
N GLY A 13 -1.92 7.21 -10.93
CA GLY A 13 -2.96 8.00 -10.29
C GLY A 13 -2.68 9.51 -10.35
N PRO A 14 -3.59 10.32 -9.78
CA PRO A 14 -3.43 11.76 -9.73
C PRO A 14 -2.09 12.18 -9.09
N PRO A 15 -1.51 13.32 -9.50
CA PRO A 15 -0.28 13.83 -8.91
C PRO A 15 -0.39 13.94 -7.38
N ASN A 16 0.59 13.38 -6.68
CA ASN A 16 0.73 13.46 -5.25
C ASN A 16 2.21 13.69 -4.91
N PRO A 17 2.54 14.67 -4.04
CA PRO A 17 3.94 15.01 -3.74
C PRO A 17 4.71 13.91 -3.01
N TYR A 18 4.01 13.00 -2.32
CA TYR A 18 4.63 11.97 -1.47
C TYR A 18 4.50 10.56 -2.04
N PHE A 19 3.41 10.25 -2.74
CA PHE A 19 3.13 8.88 -3.19
C PHE A 19 2.47 8.83 -4.58
N ALA A 20 3.27 8.49 -5.59
CA ALA A 20 2.79 8.27 -6.95
C ALA A 20 2.24 6.84 -7.09
N THR A 21 0.91 6.70 -7.17
CA THR A 21 0.24 5.39 -7.27
C THR A 21 0.33 4.81 -8.67
N ARG A 22 0.34 3.47 -8.75
CA ARG A 22 0.31 2.68 -9.99
C ARG A 22 -0.77 1.60 -9.87
N SER A 23 -1.86 1.79 -10.61
CA SER A 23 -3.03 0.92 -10.57
C SER A 23 -3.26 0.21 -11.90
N CYS A 24 -3.93 -0.94 -11.87
CA CYS A 24 -4.33 -1.63 -13.09
C CYS A 24 -5.53 -0.93 -13.74
N ARG A 25 -5.42 -0.47 -14.99
CA ARG A 25 -6.50 0.19 -15.74
C ARG A 25 -7.73 -0.69 -15.98
N ALA A 26 -7.57 -2.02 -15.93
CA ALA A 26 -8.67 -2.95 -16.17
C ALA A 26 -9.53 -3.21 -14.93
N CYS A 27 -8.92 -3.30 -13.74
CA CYS A 27 -9.62 -3.68 -12.50
C CYS A 27 -9.52 -2.66 -11.37
N GLY A 28 -8.75 -1.58 -11.54
CA GLY A 28 -8.58 -0.51 -10.56
C GLY A 28 -7.69 -0.85 -9.35
N VAL A 29 -7.16 -2.08 -9.26
CA VAL A 29 -6.32 -2.50 -8.13
C VAL A 29 -5.02 -1.69 -8.11
N LEU A 30 -4.72 -1.06 -6.97
CA LEU A 30 -3.40 -0.48 -6.68
C LEU A 30 -2.37 -1.60 -6.55
N VAL A 31 -1.39 -1.63 -7.44
CA VAL A 31 -0.37 -2.69 -7.48
C VAL A 31 0.85 -2.26 -6.66
N PHE A 32 1.33 -1.04 -6.90
CA PHE A 32 2.45 -0.45 -6.19
C PHE A 32 2.38 1.07 -6.24
N GLY A 33 3.28 1.73 -5.53
CA GLY A 33 3.52 3.15 -5.72
C GLY A 33 4.93 3.55 -5.32
N VAL A 34 5.35 4.71 -5.83
CA VAL A 34 6.67 5.27 -5.58
C VAL A 34 6.53 6.37 -4.54
N VAL A 35 7.23 6.23 -3.44
CA VAL A 35 7.31 7.20 -2.35
C VAL A 35 8.45 8.18 -2.62
N GLN A 36 8.17 9.46 -2.45
CA GLN A 36 9.14 10.56 -2.48
C GLN A 36 8.94 11.42 -1.24
N ALA A 37 9.25 10.85 -0.06
CA ALA A 37 9.05 11.48 1.24
C ALA A 37 10.33 11.32 2.09
N PRO A 38 11.26 12.31 2.07
CA PRO A 38 12.48 12.31 2.88
C PRO A 38 12.22 12.05 4.37
N GLU A 39 11.17 12.67 4.91
CA GLU A 39 10.71 12.54 6.29
C GLU A 39 10.18 11.14 6.64
N ALA A 40 9.79 10.34 5.64
CA ALA A 40 9.30 8.97 5.79
C ALA A 40 10.36 7.91 5.46
N GLY A 41 11.65 8.27 5.59
CA GLY A 41 12.77 7.38 5.30
C GLY A 41 13.28 7.44 3.86
N GLY A 42 12.84 8.42 3.08
CA GLY A 42 13.33 8.69 1.74
C GLY A 42 12.65 7.90 0.63
N PRO A 43 13.22 7.96 -0.60
CA PRO A 43 12.64 7.32 -1.77
C PRO A 43 12.50 5.82 -1.60
N ALA A 44 11.29 5.30 -1.83
CA ALA A 44 11.01 3.88 -1.70
C ALA A 44 9.93 3.44 -2.70
N VAL A 45 9.85 2.13 -2.93
CA VAL A 45 8.69 1.52 -3.59
C VAL A 45 7.85 0.82 -2.53
N ARG A 46 6.54 1.03 -2.54
CA ARG A 46 5.58 0.29 -1.72
C ARG A 46 4.74 -0.61 -2.62
N VAL A 47 4.57 -1.87 -2.22
CA VAL A 47 3.79 -2.88 -2.95
C VAL A 47 2.52 -3.18 -2.16
N ASN A 48 1.42 -3.40 -2.85
CA ASN A 48 0.20 -3.90 -2.22
C ASN A 48 0.37 -5.39 -1.90
N VAL A 49 0.72 -5.71 -0.66
CA VAL A 49 0.95 -7.10 -0.21
C VAL A 49 -0.26 -8.02 -0.38
N ARG A 50 -1.48 -7.47 -0.51
CA ARG A 50 -2.71 -8.25 -0.77
C ARG A 50 -2.75 -8.87 -2.17
N THR A 51 -1.88 -8.43 -3.08
CA THR A 51 -1.80 -8.99 -4.44
C THR A 51 -0.70 -10.04 -4.58
N VAL A 52 -0.08 -10.46 -3.47
CA VAL A 52 0.97 -11.47 -3.46
C VAL A 52 0.36 -12.81 -3.08
N ASP A 53 0.39 -13.75 -4.01
CA ASP A 53 -0.15 -15.09 -3.77
C ASP A 53 0.65 -15.84 -2.69
N GLY A 54 -0.06 -16.64 -1.89
CA GLY A 54 0.54 -17.46 -0.84
C GLY A 54 0.98 -16.71 0.42
N VAL A 55 0.68 -15.41 0.52
CA VAL A 55 0.96 -14.62 1.73
C VAL A 55 -0.26 -14.59 2.65
N ASP A 56 -0.11 -15.17 3.84
CA ASP A 56 -1.04 -14.94 4.94
C ASP A 56 -0.60 -13.72 5.75
N LEU A 57 -1.47 -12.70 5.78
CA LEU A 57 -1.22 -11.48 6.54
C LEU A 57 -1.77 -11.57 7.96
N HIS A 58 -2.54 -12.59 8.32
CA HIS A 58 -3.19 -12.66 9.63
C HIS A 58 -2.18 -12.57 10.77
N GLY A 59 -2.40 -11.60 11.67
CA GLY A 59 -1.53 -11.39 12.82
C GLY A 59 -0.20 -10.70 12.52
N VAL A 60 0.13 -10.43 11.25
CA VAL A 60 1.34 -9.67 10.88
C VAL A 60 1.28 -8.29 11.52
N PRO A 61 2.33 -7.84 12.22
CA PRO A 61 2.34 -6.51 12.83
C PRO A 61 2.31 -5.42 11.77
N VAL A 62 1.31 -4.54 11.86
CA VAL A 62 1.13 -3.36 11.00
C VAL A 62 1.45 -2.12 11.80
N LEU A 63 2.49 -1.40 11.40
CA LEU A 63 2.78 -0.06 11.90
C LEU A 63 1.91 0.96 11.18
N TRP A 64 1.05 1.64 11.93
CA TRP A 64 0.26 2.76 11.42
C TRP A 64 1.07 4.05 11.54
N LEU A 65 1.06 4.85 10.47
CA LEU A 65 1.75 6.13 10.39
C LEU A 65 0.72 7.26 10.33
N ASP A 66 1.04 8.37 11.00
CA ASP A 66 0.26 9.59 10.93
C ASP A 66 0.51 10.32 9.60
N GLY A 67 -0.42 10.17 8.67
CA GLY A 67 -0.42 10.96 7.42
C GLY A 67 -0.93 12.38 7.61
N LEU A 68 -1.45 12.74 8.79
CA LEU A 68 -1.93 14.09 9.07
C LEU A 68 -0.73 14.99 9.42
N HIS A 69 -0.57 16.10 8.69
CA HIS A 69 0.52 17.07 8.83
C HIS A 69 1.91 16.59 8.39
N ASP A 70 2.00 15.60 7.50
CA ASP A 70 3.26 15.16 6.89
C ASP A 70 4.33 14.72 7.92
N THR A 71 3.92 14.30 9.12
CA THR A 71 4.87 13.87 10.17
C THR A 71 5.28 12.41 9.99
N TRP A 72 4.41 11.60 9.38
CA TRP A 72 4.59 10.15 9.23
C TRP A 72 4.93 9.45 10.55
N ALA A 73 4.49 10.04 11.66
CA ALA A 73 4.86 9.57 12.99
C ALA A 73 4.22 8.21 13.27
N PRO A 74 4.94 7.26 13.90
CA PRO A 74 4.35 6.04 14.42
C PRO A 74 3.15 6.32 15.32
N LEU A 75 1.96 5.88 14.91
CA LEU A 75 0.75 5.92 15.74
C LEU A 75 0.62 4.67 16.63
N GLY A 76 1.19 3.56 16.16
CA GLY A 76 1.19 2.30 16.90
C GLY A 76 1.27 1.09 15.98
N THR A 77 1.49 -0.06 16.58
CA THR A 77 1.53 -1.34 15.87
C THR A 77 0.37 -2.22 16.32
N VAL A 78 -0.43 -2.69 15.37
CA VAL A 78 -1.52 -3.65 15.64
C VAL A 78 -1.43 -4.83 14.68
N PRO A 79 -1.90 -6.02 15.07
CA PRO A 79 -1.94 -7.16 14.16
C PRO A 79 -2.90 -6.90 12.99
N TYR A 80 -2.52 -7.31 11.79
CA TYR A 80 -3.40 -7.26 10.62
C TYR A 80 -4.62 -8.16 10.86
N PRO A 81 -5.84 -7.68 10.56
CA PRO A 81 -7.07 -8.37 10.94
C PRO A 81 -7.28 -9.69 10.19
N SER A 82 -7.97 -10.63 10.85
CA SER A 82 -8.50 -11.82 10.17
C SER A 82 -9.54 -11.40 9.12
N PRO A 83 -9.61 -12.06 7.95
CA PRO A 83 -10.66 -11.83 6.96
C PRO A 83 -12.08 -11.95 7.53
N SER A 84 -12.26 -12.77 8.58
CA SER A 84 -13.55 -13.01 9.24
C SER A 84 -13.91 -11.99 10.33
N ALA A 85 -13.00 -11.10 10.73
CA ALA A 85 -13.23 -10.18 11.86
C ALA A 85 -14.13 -8.98 11.52
N GLY A 86 -14.62 -8.86 10.28
CA GLY A 86 -15.44 -7.72 9.80
C GLY A 86 -16.71 -8.09 9.04
N LEU A 87 -17.08 -9.37 9.00
CA LEU A 87 -18.33 -9.87 8.39
C LEU A 87 -19.20 -10.54 9.46
N GLU A 88 -19.50 -9.84 10.55
CA GLU A 88 -20.73 -10.10 11.29
C GLU A 88 -21.85 -9.43 10.50
N VAL A 89 -22.44 -10.18 9.56
CA VAL A 89 -23.71 -9.81 8.93
C VAL A 89 -24.76 -9.90 10.03
N GLN A 90 -25.26 -8.76 10.51
CA GLN A 90 -26.51 -8.68 11.27
C GLN A 90 -27.70 -8.98 10.38
#